data_AF-A0A2E9VTJ0-F1
#
_entry.id   AF-A0A2E9VTJ0-F1
#
_cell.length_a   1.000
_cell.length_b   1.000
_cell.length_c   1.000
_cell.angle_alpha   90.00
_cell.angle_beta   90.00
_cell.angle_gamma   90.00
#
_symmetry.space_group_name_H-M   'P 1'
#
loop_
_entity.id
_entity.type
_entity.pdbx_description
1 polymer ?
#
loop_
_entity_poly.entity_id
_entity_poly.type
_entity_poly.pdbx_seq_one_letter_code
_entity_poly.pdbx_strand_id
1 'polypeptide(L)'
;MMTKLEITWKNYDSKILDHNQLTQLPADFHISDISKMISGRQGSGLKFRRLLESLKPDGTAIEKISLQASHDKFEKSIQWQLIPEEAVLVYEINGEEIPVEQGGPCRLYVPGTVVCGLAELDNCVNVKHLDRIDVELATV
;
A
#
# COMPACT_ATOMS: atom_id res chain seq x y z
N MET A 1 -1.41 20.65 6.15
CA MET A 1 -2.31 19.53 6.53
C MET A 1 -1.43 18.31 6.67
N MET A 2 -1.52 17.56 7.77
CA MET A 2 -0.81 16.28 7.88
C MET A 2 -1.42 15.33 6.86
N THR A 3 -0.59 14.79 5.97
CA THR A 3 -1.01 13.88 4.92
C THR A 3 -1.20 12.49 5.55
N LYS A 4 -2.28 11.79 5.19
CA LYS A 4 -2.67 10.53 5.86
C LYS A 4 -3.00 9.45 4.84
N LEU A 5 -2.82 8.20 5.24
CA LEU A 5 -3.35 7.04 4.53
C LEU A 5 -4.65 6.61 5.19
N GLU A 6 -5.74 6.59 4.42
CA GLU A 6 -7.01 6.03 4.84
C GLU A 6 -7.15 4.59 4.32
N ILE A 7 -7.54 3.67 5.19
CA ILE A 7 -7.86 2.28 4.85
C ILE A 7 -9.30 2.04 5.24
N THR A 8 -10.18 1.87 4.26
CA THR A 8 -11.60 1.58 4.50
C THR A 8 -11.87 0.09 4.30
N TRP A 9 -12.81 -0.42 5.07
CA TRP A 9 -13.21 -1.82 5.06
C TRP A 9 -14.71 -1.86 4.80
N LYS A 10 -15.15 -2.57 3.77
CA LYS A 10 -16.59 -2.66 3.47
C LYS A 10 -17.36 -3.19 4.68
N ASN A 11 -18.26 -2.38 5.23
CA ASN A 11 -19.09 -2.64 6.42
C ASN A 11 -18.36 -2.62 7.78
N TYR A 12 -17.13 -2.10 7.86
CA TYR A 12 -16.40 -1.93 9.13
C TYR A 12 -15.81 -0.51 9.23
N ASP A 13 -15.34 -0.15 10.42
CA ASP A 13 -14.72 1.16 10.67
C ASP A 13 -13.44 1.34 9.84
N SER A 14 -13.26 2.53 9.27
CA SER A 14 -12.01 2.88 8.58
C SER A 14 -10.87 3.13 9.57
N LYS A 15 -9.64 2.97 9.10
CA LYS A 15 -8.43 3.34 9.82
C LYS A 15 -7.73 4.46 9.08
N ILE A 16 -7.33 5.49 9.81
CA ILE A 16 -6.54 6.59 9.26
C ILE A 16 -5.19 6.55 9.97
N LEU A 17 -4.12 6.49 9.18
CA LEU A 17 -2.74 6.42 9.65
C LEU A 17 -1.98 7.64 9.12
N ASP A 18 -1.47 8.47 10.02
CA ASP A 18 -0.46 9.48 9.67
C ASP A 18 0.96 8.90 9.71
N HIS A 19 1.94 9.70 9.30
CA HIS A 19 3.36 9.31 9.29
C HIS A 19 3.85 8.79 10.65
N ASN A 20 3.49 9.45 11.75
CA ASN A 20 3.90 9.05 13.09
C ASN A 20 3.31 7.68 13.47
N GLN A 21 2.07 7.42 13.11
CA GLN A 21 1.45 6.10 13.32
C GLN A 21 2.11 5.01 12.47
N LEU A 22 2.52 5.33 11.23
CA LEU A 22 3.23 4.39 10.36
C LEU A 22 4.63 4.04 10.90
N THR A 23 5.38 5.04 11.39
CA THR A 23 6.73 4.82 11.97
C THR A 23 6.69 4.01 13.27
N GLN A 24 5.60 4.10 14.04
CA GLN A 24 5.43 3.38 15.31
C GLN A 24 5.01 1.90 15.16
N LEU A 25 4.74 1.43 13.93
CA LEU A 25 4.44 0.02 13.71
C LEU A 25 5.61 -0.88 14.10
N PRO A 26 5.35 -2.13 14.51
CA PRO A 26 6.40 -3.06 14.93
C PRO A 26 7.51 -3.25 13.87
N ALA A 27 8.75 -3.46 14.33
CA ALA A 27 9.93 -3.51 13.47
C ALA A 27 9.85 -4.57 12.34
N ASP A 28 9.11 -5.65 12.53
CA ASP A 28 8.93 -6.72 11.53
C ASP A 28 8.08 -6.30 10.31
N PHE A 29 7.36 -5.17 10.41
CA PHE A 29 6.63 -4.56 9.30
C PHE A 29 7.56 -3.78 8.38
N HIS A 30 8.65 -3.24 8.93
CA HIS A 30 9.46 -2.23 8.25
C HIS A 30 10.44 -2.82 7.26
N ILE A 31 10.63 -2.08 6.17
CA ILE A 31 11.70 -2.26 5.19
C ILE A 31 12.50 -0.94 5.20
N SER A 32 13.70 -1.00 5.77
CA SER A 32 14.53 0.19 6.01
C SER A 32 15.13 0.79 4.74
N ASP A 33 15.26 0.00 3.67
CA ASP A 33 15.82 0.43 2.40
C ASP A 33 15.30 -0.44 1.25
N ILE A 34 14.34 0.12 0.49
CA ILE A 34 13.71 -0.61 -0.62
C ILE A 34 14.65 -0.80 -1.82
N SER A 35 15.76 -0.05 -1.91
CA SER A 35 16.68 -0.16 -3.05
C SER A 35 17.32 -1.54 -3.14
N LYS A 36 17.41 -2.23 -2.00
CA LYS A 36 17.88 -3.62 -1.87
C LYS A 36 16.92 -4.65 -2.45
N MET A 37 15.65 -4.28 -2.61
CA MET A 37 14.60 -5.16 -3.13
C MET A 37 14.15 -4.77 -4.54
N ILE A 38 14.07 -3.47 -4.83
CA ILE A 38 13.53 -2.94 -6.08
C ILE A 38 14.54 -1.97 -6.68
N SER A 39 15.30 -2.44 -7.67
CA SER A 39 16.35 -1.66 -8.32
C SER A 39 15.84 -0.31 -8.84
N GLY A 40 16.59 0.76 -8.60
CA GLY A 40 16.24 2.12 -8.99
C GLY A 40 15.15 2.79 -8.14
N ARG A 41 14.74 2.18 -7.02
CA ARG A 41 13.81 2.78 -6.04
C ARG A 41 14.55 3.15 -4.76
N GLN A 42 14.03 4.14 -4.05
CA GLN A 42 14.57 4.66 -2.79
C GLN A 42 13.46 4.88 -1.78
N GLY A 43 13.81 4.81 -0.49
CA GLY A 43 12.91 5.08 0.62
C GLY A 43 12.82 3.93 1.62
N SER A 44 12.13 4.21 2.72
CA SER A 44 11.72 3.27 3.75
C SER A 44 10.20 3.09 3.71
N GLY A 45 9.74 1.90 4.10
CA GLY A 45 8.35 1.54 3.96
C GLY A 45 7.94 0.35 4.81
N LEU A 46 6.72 -0.12 4.56
CA LEU A 46 6.11 -1.26 5.22
C LEU A 46 5.86 -2.37 4.23
N LYS A 47 6.00 -3.63 4.69
CA LYS A 47 5.47 -4.80 4.00
C LYS A 47 3.96 -4.63 3.82
N PHE A 48 3.51 -4.47 2.58
CA PHE A 48 2.15 -4.03 2.29
C PHE A 48 1.10 -5.06 2.71
N ARG A 49 1.35 -6.35 2.43
CA ARG A 49 0.46 -7.44 2.85
C ARG A 49 0.34 -7.51 4.36
N ARG A 50 1.47 -7.47 5.06
CA ARG A 50 1.51 -7.49 6.53
C ARG A 50 0.71 -6.35 7.16
N LEU A 51 0.81 -5.13 6.60
CA LEU A 51 0.02 -3.99 7.04
C LEU A 51 -1.48 -4.29 6.97
N LEU A 52 -2.01 -4.60 5.78
CA LEU A 52 -3.44 -4.82 5.62
C LEU A 52 -3.93 -6.05 6.39
N GLU A 53 -3.18 -7.15 6.40
CA GLU A 53 -3.54 -8.36 7.13
C GLU A 53 -3.56 -8.17 8.65
N SER A 54 -2.74 -7.26 9.19
CA SER A 54 -2.76 -6.91 10.62
C SER A 54 -3.91 -5.98 11.02
N LEU A 55 -4.45 -5.23 10.06
CA LEU A 55 -5.49 -4.23 10.30
C LEU A 55 -6.89 -4.71 9.95
N LYS A 56 -7.01 -5.80 9.19
CA LYS A 56 -8.29 -6.38 8.78
C LYS A 56 -9.11 -6.84 9.99
N PRO A 57 -10.45 -6.83 9.91
CA PRO A 57 -11.30 -7.42 10.93
C PRO A 57 -11.02 -8.92 11.16
N ASP A 58 -11.12 -9.36 12.42
CA ASP A 58 -10.90 -10.75 12.80
C ASP A 58 -11.88 -11.70 12.10
N GLY A 59 -11.41 -12.90 11.74
CA GLY A 59 -12.22 -13.90 11.06
C GLY A 59 -12.53 -13.61 9.59
N THR A 60 -12.02 -12.51 9.02
CA THR A 60 -12.25 -12.14 7.61
C THR A 60 -11.02 -12.40 6.73
N ALA A 61 -11.25 -12.55 5.42
CA ALA A 61 -10.21 -12.62 4.40
C ALA A 61 -10.38 -11.47 3.41
N ILE A 62 -9.27 -10.92 2.90
CA ILE A 62 -9.31 -9.84 1.90
C ILE A 62 -9.49 -10.49 0.51
N GLU A 63 -10.46 -10.01 -0.26
CA GLU A 63 -10.75 -10.48 -1.61
C GLU A 63 -10.14 -9.54 -2.67
N LYS A 64 -10.37 -8.23 -2.49
CA LYS A 64 -9.98 -7.22 -3.48
C LYS A 64 -9.63 -5.92 -2.77
N ILE A 65 -8.69 -5.17 -3.35
CA ILE A 65 -8.34 -3.82 -2.91
C ILE A 65 -8.56 -2.83 -4.05
N SER A 66 -8.95 -1.60 -3.72
CA SER A 66 -8.95 -0.46 -4.64
C SER A 66 -7.98 0.59 -4.12
N LEU A 67 -6.98 0.91 -4.92
CA LEU A 67 -5.95 1.90 -4.63
C LEU A 67 -6.38 3.25 -5.20
N GLN A 68 -6.43 4.28 -4.37
CA GLN A 68 -6.88 5.62 -4.75
C GLN A 68 -5.81 6.67 -4.43
N ALA A 69 -5.60 7.56 -5.38
CA ALA A 69 -4.77 8.74 -5.20
C ALA A 69 -5.59 9.98 -5.55
N SER A 70 -5.98 10.74 -4.52
CA SER A 70 -6.86 11.90 -4.71
C SER A 70 -6.15 13.04 -5.46
N HIS A 71 -4.82 13.10 -5.40
CA HIS A 71 -4.01 14.14 -6.04
C HIS A 71 -4.18 14.19 -7.57
N ASP A 72 -4.18 13.02 -8.22
CA ASP A 72 -4.27 12.88 -9.68
C ASP A 72 -5.56 12.16 -10.13
N LYS A 73 -6.48 11.89 -9.20
CA LYS A 73 -7.74 11.16 -9.41
C LYS A 73 -7.51 9.76 -9.99
N PHE A 74 -6.37 9.15 -9.66
CA PHE A 74 -6.09 7.77 -10.03
C PHE A 74 -6.87 6.80 -9.13
N GLU A 75 -7.44 5.77 -9.75
CA GLU A 75 -8.06 4.64 -9.05
C GLU A 75 -7.77 3.34 -9.80
N LYS A 76 -7.43 2.28 -9.05
CA LYS A 76 -7.26 0.94 -9.60
C LYS A 76 -7.64 -0.16 -8.63
N SER A 77 -8.53 -1.06 -9.05
CA SER A 77 -8.89 -2.27 -8.29
C SER A 77 -8.05 -3.47 -8.69
N ILE A 78 -7.63 -4.26 -7.70
CA ILE A 78 -6.75 -5.43 -7.86
C ILE A 78 -7.26 -6.55 -6.95
N GLN A 79 -7.31 -7.77 -7.49
CA GLN A 79 -7.60 -8.96 -6.69
C GLN A 79 -6.48 -9.18 -5.67
N TRP A 80 -6.81 -9.41 -4.41
CA TRP A 80 -5.83 -9.47 -3.32
C TRP A 80 -4.77 -10.55 -3.50
N GLN A 81 -5.15 -11.69 -4.07
CA GLN A 81 -4.25 -12.78 -4.41
C GLN A 81 -3.16 -12.42 -5.44
N LEU A 82 -3.35 -11.32 -6.19
CA LEU A 82 -2.38 -10.82 -7.17
C LEU A 82 -1.38 -9.85 -6.56
N ILE A 83 -1.52 -9.47 -5.29
CA ILE A 83 -0.54 -8.64 -4.60
C ILE A 83 0.53 -9.55 -4.01
N PRO A 84 1.81 -9.46 -4.42
CA PRO A 84 2.88 -10.30 -3.90
C PRO A 84 3.27 -9.90 -2.46
N GLU A 85 3.89 -10.84 -1.73
CA GLU A 85 4.43 -10.63 -0.37
C GLU A 85 5.51 -9.55 -0.34
N GLU A 86 6.23 -9.38 -1.44
CA GLU A 86 7.29 -8.39 -1.60
C GLU A 86 6.76 -6.97 -1.92
N ALA A 87 5.44 -6.78 -2.02
CA ALA A 87 4.86 -5.46 -2.21
C ALA A 87 5.17 -4.54 -1.01
N VAL A 88 5.56 -3.29 -1.32
CA VAL A 88 6.03 -2.32 -0.31
C VAL A 88 5.23 -1.03 -0.39
N LEU A 89 4.68 -0.61 0.75
CA LEU A 89 4.11 0.72 0.94
C LEU A 89 5.19 1.64 1.49
N VAL A 90 5.71 2.53 0.66
CA VAL A 90 6.76 3.48 1.00
C VAL A 90 6.11 4.77 1.49
N TYR A 91 6.53 5.23 2.66
CA TYR A 91 5.99 6.43 3.30
C TYR A 91 7.11 7.42 3.67
N GLU A 92 8.37 7.08 3.41
CA GLU A 92 9.54 7.93 3.65
C GLU A 92 10.56 7.88 2.51
N ILE A 93 11.24 9.01 2.29
CA ILE A 93 12.46 9.10 1.49
C ILE A 93 13.51 9.83 2.33
N ASN A 94 14.69 9.22 2.51
CA ASN A 94 15.76 9.75 3.36
C ASN A 94 15.34 10.01 4.82
N GLY A 95 14.41 9.22 5.36
CA GLY A 95 13.92 9.33 6.75
C GLY A 95 12.87 10.42 6.98
N GLU A 96 12.43 11.10 5.91
CA GLU A 96 11.42 12.16 5.97
C GLU A 96 10.17 11.74 5.20
N GLU A 97 9.01 12.30 5.59
CA GLU A 97 7.75 12.16 4.83
C GLU A 97 7.96 12.45 3.34
N ILE A 98 7.33 11.65 2.47
CA ILE A 98 7.42 11.88 1.02
C ILE A 98 6.69 13.18 0.67
N PRO A 99 7.37 14.18 0.06
CA PRO A 99 6.69 15.37 -0.42
C PRO A 99 5.68 15.02 -1.52
N VAL A 100 4.61 15.80 -1.64
CA VAL A 100 3.59 15.60 -2.67
C VAL A 100 4.23 15.55 -4.05
N GLU A 101 5.18 16.43 -4.35
CA GLU A 101 5.89 16.53 -5.64
C GLU A 101 6.68 15.24 -5.98
N GLN A 102 6.99 14.41 -4.98
CA GLN A 102 7.70 13.14 -5.13
C GLN A 102 6.77 11.92 -5.09
N GLY A 103 5.46 12.14 -5.01
CA GLY A 103 4.44 11.09 -4.98
C GLY A 103 3.94 10.74 -3.58
N GLY A 104 4.06 11.63 -2.59
CA GLY A 104 3.49 11.43 -1.25
C GLY A 104 1.96 11.56 -1.19
N PRO A 105 1.30 11.08 -0.11
CA PRO A 105 1.90 10.66 1.17
C PRO A 105 2.58 9.30 1.13
N CYS A 106 2.01 8.36 0.37
CA CYS A 106 2.54 7.02 0.23
C CYS A 106 2.72 6.68 -1.24
N ARG A 107 3.65 5.76 -1.49
CA ARG A 107 3.85 5.10 -2.78
C ARG A 107 3.71 3.61 -2.59
N LEU A 108 2.94 2.95 -3.44
CA LEU A 108 2.94 1.49 -3.49
C LEU A 108 3.91 1.05 -4.57
N TYR A 109 4.82 0.14 -4.23
CA TYR A 109 5.60 -0.60 -5.19
C TYR A 109 5.22 -2.08 -5.15
N VAL A 110 4.91 -2.62 -6.31
CA VAL A 110 4.63 -4.05 -6.48
C VAL A 110 5.70 -4.64 -7.40
N PRO A 111 6.68 -5.38 -6.85
CA PRO A 111 7.74 -5.98 -7.65
C PRO A 111 7.21 -7.17 -8.46
N GLY A 112 7.76 -7.36 -9.65
CA GLY A 112 7.40 -8.43 -10.57
C GLY A 112 6.16 -8.13 -11.44
N THR A 113 6.10 -8.77 -12.61
CA THR A 113 4.88 -8.92 -13.39
C THR A 113 4.10 -10.11 -12.83
N VAL A 114 2.97 -9.88 -12.19
CA VAL A 114 2.09 -10.99 -11.79
C VAL A 114 1.40 -11.50 -13.07
N VAL A 115 1.95 -12.57 -13.63
CA VAL A 115 1.36 -13.30 -14.76
C VAL A 115 0.49 -14.40 -14.18
N CYS A 116 -0.80 -14.11 -13.96
CA CYS A 116 -1.78 -15.15 -13.67
C CYS A 116 -2.71 -15.29 -14.88
N GLY A 117 -2.31 -16.15 -15.81
CA GLY A 117 -3.20 -16.86 -16.74
C GLY A 117 -3.94 -16.10 -17.83
N LEU A 118 -4.30 -14.81 -17.69
CA LEU A 118 -5.05 -14.04 -18.71
C LEU A 118 -5.09 -12.51 -18.50
N ALA A 119 -4.42 -11.95 -17.49
CA ALA A 119 -4.28 -10.50 -17.35
C ALA A 119 -2.87 -10.17 -16.87
N GLU A 120 -2.13 -9.41 -17.68
CA GLU A 120 -0.88 -8.82 -17.24
C GLU A 120 -1.20 -7.83 -16.11
N LEU A 121 -0.63 -8.05 -14.92
CA LEU A 121 -0.51 -6.98 -13.95
C LEU A 121 0.54 -6.02 -14.51
N ASP A 122 0.09 -5.16 -15.43
CA ASP A 122 0.92 -4.20 -16.12
C ASP A 122 1.61 -3.29 -15.09
N ASN A 123 2.74 -2.67 -15.47
CA ASN A 123 3.56 -1.77 -14.63
C ASN A 123 2.76 -0.66 -13.91
N CYS A 124 1.52 -0.45 -14.33
CA CYS A 124 0.44 0.33 -13.74
C CYS A 124 0.00 -0.06 -12.30
N VAL A 125 0.74 -0.86 -11.53
CA VAL A 125 0.44 -1.11 -10.10
C VAL A 125 1.32 -0.30 -9.15
N ASN A 126 2.41 0.27 -9.65
CA ASN A 126 3.17 1.23 -8.85
C ASN A 126 2.37 2.53 -8.74
N VAL A 127 1.79 2.79 -7.56
CA VAL A 127 0.94 3.96 -7.33
C VAL A 127 1.75 5.04 -6.61
N LYS A 128 1.64 6.28 -7.08
CA LYS A 128 2.08 7.48 -6.37
C LYS A 128 0.88 8.17 -5.77
N HIS A 129 1.12 9.01 -4.77
CA HIS A 129 0.09 9.79 -4.09
C HIS A 129 -1.02 8.95 -3.47
N LEU A 130 -0.70 7.69 -3.12
CA LEU A 130 -1.66 6.78 -2.53
C LEU A 130 -2.05 7.32 -1.17
N ASP A 131 -3.28 7.79 -1.05
CA ASP A 131 -3.85 8.36 0.17
C ASP A 131 -5.05 7.57 0.67
N ARG A 132 -5.59 6.65 -0.15
CA ARG A 132 -6.70 5.80 0.25
C ARG A 132 -6.64 4.38 -0.34
N ILE A 133 -7.04 3.41 0.48
CA ILE A 133 -7.19 2.01 0.12
C ILE A 133 -8.58 1.55 0.56
N ASP A 134 -9.42 1.19 -0.40
CA ASP A 134 -10.71 0.57 -0.10
C ASP A 134 -10.58 -0.95 -0.18
N VAL A 135 -10.98 -1.65 0.88
CA VAL A 135 -10.80 -3.09 1.01
C VAL A 135 -12.15 -3.80 1.00
N GLU A 136 -12.30 -4.72 0.05
CA GLU A 136 -13.40 -5.67 -0.02
C GLU A 136 -12.99 -7.02 0.58
N LEU A 137 -13.79 -7.50 1.51
CA LEU A 137 -13.60 -8.76 2.21
C LEU A 137 -14.38 -9.86 1.51
N ALA A 138 -13.81 -11.06 1.48
CA ALA A 138 -14.45 -12.24 0.93
C ALA A 138 -15.76 -12.53 1.67
N THR A 139 -16.78 -12.92 0.92
CA THR A 139 -18.06 -13.36 1.51
C THR A 139 -17.86 -14.78 2.06
N VAL A 140 -18.21 -14.98 3.32
CA VAL A 140 -18.23 -16.31 3.97
C VAL A 140 -19.45 -17.12 3.55
#